data_AF-J8DRX6-F1
#
_entry.id   AF-J8DRX6-F1
#
_cell.length_a   1.000
_cell.length_b   1.000
_cell.length_c   1.000
_cell.angle_alpha   90.00
_cell.angle_beta   90.00
_cell.angle_gamma   90.00
#
_symmetry.space_group_name_H-M   'P 1'
#
loop_
_entity.id
_entity.type
_entity.pdbx_description
1 polymer ?
#
loop_
_entity_poly.entity_id
_entity_poly.type
_entity_poly.pdbx_seq_one_letter_code
_entity_poly.pdbx_strand_id
1 'polypeptide(L)'
;MLDTNTPEKVLQTAYETKMISSGDNSPSIKISGTNLQYLLVMFHLGIESNAIKTKLNWTDEEFEKQMHALELEGLLKKTGGSYYPTCMIITAYEGEKLYNLCEALIKPTLNIIEKHYNQIDAISKRIETFNHLSKESYSLLLYSGVLLDFEQINNIEENYLETE
;
A
#
# COMPACT_ATOMS: atom_id res chain seq x y z
N MET A 1 20.92 -13.96 5.89
CA MET A 1 21.95 -13.27 5.09
C MET A 1 21.23 -12.21 4.27
N LEU A 2 21.61 -10.94 4.41
CA LEU A 2 21.19 -9.93 3.44
C LEU A 2 21.89 -10.29 2.15
N ASP A 3 21.15 -10.85 1.18
CA ASP A 3 21.58 -10.81 -0.20
C ASP A 3 21.99 -9.37 -0.48
N THR A 4 23.18 -9.16 -1.06
CA THR A 4 23.61 -7.84 -1.51
C THR A 4 22.55 -7.33 -2.48
N ASN A 5 21.75 -6.37 -2.04
CA ASN A 5 20.71 -5.77 -2.87
C ASN A 5 21.40 -4.93 -3.95
N THR A 6 21.53 -5.51 -5.15
CA THR A 6 22.12 -4.82 -6.30
C THR A 6 21.04 -4.15 -7.15
N PRO A 7 21.36 -3.03 -7.83
CA PRO A 7 20.45 -2.41 -8.78
C PRO A 7 19.95 -3.38 -9.87
N GLU A 8 20.79 -4.33 -10.30
CA GLU A 8 20.43 -5.43 -11.21
C GLU A 8 19.26 -6.27 -10.70
N LYS A 9 19.38 -6.73 -9.45
CA LYS A 9 18.38 -7.60 -8.84
C LYS A 9 17.07 -6.85 -8.65
N VAL A 10 17.14 -5.57 -8.30
CA VAL A 10 15.95 -4.71 -8.20
C VAL A 10 15.21 -4.67 -9.52
N LEU A 11 15.87 -4.39 -10.65
CA LEU A 11 15.20 -4.30 -11.96
C LEU A 11 14.63 -5.63 -12.49
N GLN A 12 15.17 -6.77 -12.05
CA GLN A 12 14.68 -8.09 -12.43
C GLN A 12 13.53 -8.59 -11.54
N THR A 13 13.26 -7.90 -10.43
CA THR A 13 12.21 -8.27 -9.49
C THR A 13 10.88 -7.67 -9.95
N ALA A 14 9.83 -8.50 -9.94
CA ALA A 14 8.47 -8.02 -10.14
C ALA A 14 7.97 -7.33 -8.87
N TYR A 15 7.51 -6.09 -9.01
CA TYR A 15 6.88 -5.34 -7.93
C TYR A 15 5.40 -5.14 -8.23
N GLU A 16 4.59 -5.30 -7.19
CA GLU A 16 3.22 -4.83 -7.19
C GLU A 16 3.19 -3.40 -6.66
N THR A 17 2.56 -2.50 -7.41
CA THR A 17 2.35 -1.10 -6.99
C THR A 17 0.85 -0.88 -6.80
N LYS A 18 0.46 -0.40 -5.62
CA LYS A 18 -0.92 -0.05 -5.29
C LYS A 18 -1.00 1.42 -4.90
N MET A 19 -2.07 2.06 -5.33
CA MET A 19 -2.46 3.41 -4.90
C MET A 19 -3.86 3.29 -4.31
N ILE A 20 -4.03 3.74 -3.07
CA ILE A 20 -5.26 3.52 -2.29
C ILE A 20 -6.28 4.67 -2.52
N SER A 21 -5.92 5.69 -3.29
CA SER A 21 -6.77 6.86 -3.59
C SER A 21 -6.84 7.08 -5.11
N SER A 22 -8.04 7.29 -5.66
CA SER A 22 -8.29 7.64 -7.08
C SER A 22 -9.01 8.98 -7.18
N GLY A 23 -8.84 9.73 -8.27
CA GLY A 23 -9.43 11.06 -8.47
C GLY A 23 -8.37 12.16 -8.54
N ASP A 24 -8.70 13.38 -8.09
CA ASP A 24 -7.80 14.56 -8.01
C ASP A 24 -6.73 14.41 -6.89
N ASN A 25 -6.19 13.19 -6.76
CA ASN A 25 -5.47 12.69 -5.61
C ASN A 25 -3.98 12.52 -5.93
N SER A 26 -3.13 13.05 -5.06
CA SER A 26 -1.68 12.86 -5.11
C SER A 26 -1.30 11.38 -4.87
N PRO A 27 -0.21 10.89 -5.49
CA PRO A 27 0.71 11.65 -6.34
C PRO A 27 0.22 11.78 -7.79
N SER A 28 0.43 12.95 -8.41
CA SER A 28 0.02 13.18 -9.82
C SER A 28 0.92 12.46 -10.83
N ILE A 29 2.09 12.01 -10.38
CA ILE A 29 3.06 11.30 -11.22
C ILE A 29 2.82 9.79 -11.24
N LYS A 30 3.01 9.19 -12.43
CA LYS A 30 2.87 7.75 -12.60
C LYS A 30 4.08 7.00 -12.06
N ILE A 31 3.90 6.27 -10.96
CA ILE A 31 4.93 5.40 -10.38
C ILE A 31 4.92 4.00 -11.02
N SER A 32 3.76 3.37 -11.08
CA SER A 32 3.63 1.99 -11.57
C SER A 32 4.05 1.86 -13.04
N GLY A 33 4.92 0.89 -13.32
CA GLY A 33 5.43 0.61 -14.67
C GLY A 33 6.41 1.65 -15.21
N THR A 34 6.93 2.55 -14.36
CA THR A 34 7.99 3.50 -14.73
C THR A 34 9.26 3.21 -13.94
N ASN A 35 10.38 3.84 -14.33
CA ASN A 35 11.64 3.71 -13.59
C ASN A 35 11.58 4.28 -12.16
N LEU A 36 10.57 5.09 -11.84
CA LEU A 36 10.39 5.66 -10.51
C LEU A 36 10.09 4.60 -9.45
N GLN A 37 9.38 3.52 -9.80
CA GLN A 37 9.13 2.43 -8.85
C GLN A 37 10.46 1.79 -8.40
N TYR A 38 11.40 1.60 -9.34
CA TYR A 38 12.70 1.00 -9.05
C TYR A 38 13.60 1.97 -8.29
N LEU A 39 13.58 3.26 -8.65
CA LEU A 39 14.29 4.31 -7.92
C LEU A 39 13.92 4.31 -6.43
N LEU A 40 12.61 4.30 -6.13
CA LEU A 40 12.10 4.29 -4.77
C LEU A 40 12.53 3.02 -4.01
N VAL A 41 12.44 1.85 -4.65
CA VAL A 41 12.92 0.59 -4.04
C VAL A 41 14.43 0.63 -3.80
N MET A 42 15.23 1.15 -4.73
CA MET A 42 16.68 1.24 -4.57
C MET A 42 17.05 2.13 -3.38
N PHE A 43 16.38 3.27 -3.18
CA PHE A 43 16.59 4.10 -1.98
C PHE A 43 16.15 3.40 -0.69
N HIS A 44 15.03 2.68 -0.70
CA HIS A 44 14.59 1.87 0.45
C HIS A 44 15.66 0.86 0.87
N LEU A 45 16.34 0.26 -0.11
CA LEU A 45 17.40 -0.72 0.12
C LEU A 45 18.77 -0.08 0.42
N GLY A 46 18.85 1.26 0.49
CA GLY A 46 20.08 2.00 0.81
C GLY A 46 21.10 2.03 -0.34
N ILE A 47 20.67 1.89 -1.59
CA ILE A 47 21.55 1.96 -2.76
C ILE A 47 21.90 3.42 -3.04
N GLU A 48 23.19 3.68 -3.27
CA GLU A 48 23.74 5.01 -3.53
C GLU A 48 23.30 5.61 -4.88
N SER A 49 23.04 6.92 -4.92
CA SER A 49 22.55 7.64 -6.11
C SER A 49 23.40 7.42 -7.37
N ASN A 50 24.73 7.33 -7.23
CA ASN A 50 25.60 7.09 -8.39
C ASN A 50 25.37 5.70 -9.01
N ALA A 51 25.19 4.67 -8.19
CA ALA A 51 24.88 3.32 -8.67
C ALA A 51 23.51 3.27 -9.35
N ILE A 52 22.53 4.00 -8.80
CA ILE A 52 21.19 4.13 -9.38
C ILE A 52 21.26 4.81 -10.75
N LYS A 53 21.92 5.97 -10.86
CA LYS A 53 22.07 6.72 -12.13
C LYS A 53 22.69 5.86 -13.22
N THR A 54 23.81 5.20 -12.90
CA THR A 54 24.47 4.29 -13.84
C THR A 54 23.54 3.17 -14.26
N LYS A 55 22.76 2.59 -13.33
CA LYS A 55 21.89 1.47 -13.65
C LYS A 55 20.70 1.85 -14.50
N LEU A 56 20.07 2.98 -14.21
CA LEU A 56 18.91 3.50 -14.93
C LEU A 56 19.30 4.26 -16.20
N ASN A 57 20.60 4.37 -16.49
CA ASN A 57 21.15 5.12 -17.62
C ASN A 57 20.64 6.57 -17.64
N TRP A 58 20.62 7.20 -16.47
CA TRP A 58 20.21 8.59 -16.32
C TRP A 58 21.41 9.52 -16.21
N THR A 59 21.29 10.65 -16.90
CA THR A 59 22.15 11.81 -16.68
C THR A 59 21.90 12.43 -15.31
N ASP A 60 22.81 13.29 -14.85
CA ASP A 60 22.61 14.03 -13.61
C ASP A 60 21.36 14.93 -13.68
N GLU A 61 21.11 15.57 -14.82
CA GLU A 61 19.94 16.42 -15.02
C GLU A 61 18.63 15.63 -14.96
N GLU A 62 18.57 14.47 -15.62
CA GLU A 62 17.40 13.59 -15.56
C GLU A 62 17.16 13.08 -14.15
N PHE A 63 18.22 12.66 -13.44
CA PHE A 63 18.13 12.20 -12.07
C PHE A 63 17.57 13.30 -11.17
N GLU A 64 18.18 14.49 -11.16
CA GLU A 64 17.71 15.62 -10.34
C GLU A 64 16.27 16.01 -10.68
N LYS A 65 15.87 15.96 -11.95
CA LYS A 65 14.47 16.18 -12.35
C LYS A 65 13.52 15.15 -11.72
N GLN A 66 13.87 13.87 -11.72
CA GLN A 66 13.04 12.83 -11.08
C GLN A 66 13.01 12.98 -9.56
N MET A 67 14.15 13.29 -8.95
CA MET A 67 14.26 13.52 -7.50
C MET A 67 13.36 14.68 -7.08
N HIS A 68 13.43 15.80 -7.80
CA HIS A 68 12.61 16.97 -7.53
C HIS A 68 11.11 16.67 -7.70
N ALA A 69 10.72 15.93 -8.73
CA ALA A 69 9.33 15.54 -8.93
C ALA A 69 8.81 14.67 -7.77
N LEU A 70 9.60 13.69 -7.31
CA LEU A 70 9.22 12.85 -6.17
C LEU A 70 9.15 13.63 -4.86
N GLU A 71 10.03 14.60 -4.64
CA GLU A 71 9.99 15.46 -3.46
C GLU A 71 8.75 16.38 -3.46
N LEU A 72 8.39 16.96 -4.61
CA LEU A 72 7.20 17.80 -4.77
C LEU A 72 5.90 17.04 -4.48
N GLU A 73 5.84 15.78 -4.91
CA GLU A 73 4.71 14.87 -4.65
C GLU A 73 4.75 14.28 -3.24
N GLY A 74 5.74 14.66 -2.42
CA GLY A 74 5.89 14.19 -1.06
C GLY A 74 6.23 12.71 -0.94
N LEU A 75 6.70 12.06 -2.03
CA LEU A 75 7.08 10.65 -2.12
C LEU A 75 8.54 10.37 -1.73
N LEU A 76 9.34 11.42 -1.61
CA LEU A 76 10.75 11.34 -1.26
C LEU A 76 11.13 12.46 -0.31
N LYS A 77 12.00 12.15 0.65
CA LYS A 77 12.53 13.12 1.61
C LYS A 77 14.03 12.96 1.77
N LYS A 78 14.74 14.08 1.79
CA LYS A 78 16.16 14.12 2.15
C LYS A 78 16.35 14.30 3.65
N THR A 79 17.07 13.38 4.30
CA THR A 79 17.43 13.47 5.73
C THR A 79 18.90 13.10 5.89
N GLY A 80 19.70 13.94 6.54
CA GLY A 80 21.11 13.64 6.81
C GLY A 80 21.98 13.42 5.57
N GLY A 81 21.60 13.98 4.41
CA GLY A 81 22.31 13.81 3.14
C GLY A 81 21.81 12.63 2.28
N SER A 82 21.01 11.72 2.85
CA SER A 82 20.44 10.57 2.15
C SER A 82 18.97 10.78 1.78
N TYR A 83 18.52 10.10 0.74
CA TYR A 83 17.13 10.13 0.27
C TYR A 83 16.36 8.93 0.78
N TYR A 84 15.14 9.18 1.24
CA TYR A 84 14.26 8.17 1.82
C TYR A 84 12.89 8.26 1.18
N PRO A 85 12.35 7.15 0.64
CA PRO A 85 10.96 7.05 0.25
C PRO A 85 10.06 7.33 1.46
N THR A 86 9.00 8.08 1.25
CA THR A 86 7.98 8.34 2.27
C THR A 86 6.74 7.47 2.04
N CYS A 87 6.58 6.91 0.85
CA CYS A 87 5.63 5.86 0.58
C CYS A 87 6.09 4.53 1.20
N MET A 88 5.12 3.68 1.52
CA MET A 88 5.39 2.38 2.10
C MET A 88 5.97 1.43 1.04
N ILE A 89 7.16 0.90 1.31
CA ILE A 89 7.83 -0.10 0.48
C ILE A 89 8.08 -1.30 1.38
N ILE A 90 7.53 -2.45 0.98
CA ILE A 90 7.62 -3.69 1.76
C ILE A 90 8.23 -4.76 0.86
N THR A 91 9.43 -5.20 1.19
CA THR A 91 10.04 -6.39 0.60
C THR A 91 9.37 -7.66 1.14
N ALA A 92 9.53 -8.80 0.45
CA ALA A 92 9.02 -10.08 0.95
C ALA A 92 9.53 -10.41 2.37
N TYR A 93 10.78 -10.08 2.66
CA TYR A 93 11.39 -10.27 3.98
C TYR A 93 10.78 -9.36 5.06
N GLU A 94 10.52 -8.10 4.72
CA GLU A 94 9.82 -7.18 5.63
C GLU A 94 8.35 -7.57 5.82
N GLY A 95 7.71 -8.10 4.78
CA GLY A 95 6.35 -8.64 4.83
C GLY A 95 6.24 -9.80 5.81
N GLU A 96 7.18 -10.75 5.80
CA GLU A 96 7.23 -11.84 6.78
C GLU A 96 7.38 -11.32 8.21
N LYS A 97 8.26 -10.34 8.43
CA LYS A 97 8.42 -9.71 9.74
C LYS A 97 7.16 -9.00 10.21
N LEU A 98 6.54 -8.23 9.31
CA LEU A 98 5.31 -7.50 9.61
C LEU A 98 4.20 -8.48 9.96
N TYR A 99 4.06 -9.56 9.20
CA TYR A 99 3.10 -10.62 9.48
C TYR A 99 3.32 -11.24 10.86
N ASN A 100 4.56 -11.63 11.19
CA ASN A 100 4.89 -12.21 12.49
C ASN A 100 4.65 -11.25 13.66
N LEU A 101 4.90 -9.95 13.45
CA LEU A 101 4.61 -8.91 14.44
C LEU A 101 3.10 -8.76 14.66
N CYS A 102 2.32 -8.85 13.60
CA CYS A 102 0.86 -8.79 13.64
C CYS A 102 0.23 -10.09 14.17
N GLU A 103 0.86 -11.26 14.02
CA GLU A 103 0.29 -12.56 14.42
C GLU A 103 -0.14 -12.57 15.89
N ALA A 104 0.67 -11.95 16.76
CA ALA A 104 0.38 -11.81 18.19
C ALA A 104 -0.88 -10.96 18.48
N LEU A 105 -1.26 -10.07 17.56
CA LEU A 105 -2.49 -9.26 17.64
C LEU A 105 -3.67 -9.94 16.94
N ILE A 106 -3.42 -10.67 15.86
CA ILE A 106 -4.44 -11.37 15.07
C ILE A 106 -5.15 -12.41 15.93
N LYS A 107 -4.41 -13.30 16.62
CA LYS A 107 -5.02 -14.39 17.40
C LYS A 107 -5.96 -13.89 18.51
N PRO A 108 -5.57 -12.92 19.37
CA PRO A 108 -6.49 -12.35 20.35
C PRO A 108 -7.70 -11.67 19.71
N THR A 109 -7.50 -10.94 18.62
CA THR A 109 -8.59 -10.25 17.90
C THR A 109 -9.61 -11.24 17.35
N LEU A 110 -9.14 -12.32 16.72
CA LEU A 110 -10.01 -13.40 16.24
C LEU A 110 -10.78 -14.05 17.38
N ASN A 111 -10.12 -14.37 18.50
CA ASN A 111 -10.79 -14.95 19.66
C ASN A 111 -11.90 -14.05 20.22
N ILE A 112 -11.70 -12.72 20.21
CA ILE A 112 -12.73 -11.76 20.62
C ILE A 112 -13.90 -11.79 19.64
N ILE A 113 -13.64 -11.74 18.34
CA ILE A 113 -14.68 -11.80 17.30
C ILE A 113 -15.48 -13.10 17.42
N GLU A 114 -14.82 -14.24 17.53
CA GLU A 114 -15.46 -15.56 17.68
C GLU A 114 -16.33 -15.63 18.94
N LYS A 115 -15.81 -15.14 20.08
CA LYS A 115 -16.56 -15.09 21.35
C LYS A 115 -17.86 -14.28 21.21
N HIS A 116 -17.84 -13.21 20.42
CA HIS A 116 -18.98 -12.32 20.23
C HIS A 116 -19.77 -12.59 18.94
N TYR A 117 -19.42 -13.64 18.18
CA TYR A 117 -19.97 -13.92 16.85
C TYR A 117 -21.51 -13.98 16.82
N ASN A 118 -22.11 -14.73 17.75
CA ASN A 118 -23.58 -14.86 17.83
C ASN A 118 -24.26 -13.54 18.21
N GLN A 119 -23.59 -12.71 19.02
CA GLN A 119 -24.13 -11.40 19.41
C GLN A 119 -24.06 -10.42 18.24
N ILE A 120 -22.94 -10.41 17.50
CA ILE A 120 -22.77 -9.61 16.29
C ILE A 120 -23.86 -9.97 15.27
N ASP A 121 -24.12 -11.26 15.05
CA ASP A 121 -25.18 -11.76 14.14
C ASP A 121 -26.59 -11.31 14.57
N ALA A 122 -26.89 -11.40 15.87
CA ALA A 122 -28.19 -11.01 16.39
C ALA A 122 -28.41 -9.50 16.29
N ILE A 123 -27.35 -8.69 16.45
CA ILE A 123 -27.40 -7.23 16.30
C ILE A 123 -27.50 -6.85 14.82
N SER A 124 -26.76 -7.50 13.92
CA SER A 124 -26.78 -7.16 12.49
C SER A 124 -28.15 -7.37 11.86
N LYS A 125 -28.91 -8.39 12.28
CA LYS A 125 -30.29 -8.64 11.83
C LYS A 125 -31.30 -7.57 12.25
N ARG A 126 -30.94 -6.69 13.18
CA ARG A 126 -31.78 -5.53 13.57
C ARG A 126 -31.64 -4.37 12.58
N ILE A 127 -30.61 -4.38 11.73
CA ILE A 127 -30.43 -3.41 10.66
C ILE A 127 -31.40 -3.82 9.54
N GLU A 128 -32.40 -2.99 9.29
CA GLU A 128 -33.51 -3.30 8.37
C GLU A 128 -33.01 -3.76 7.00
N THR A 129 -32.00 -3.07 6.45
CA THR A 129 -31.36 -3.41 5.16
C THR A 129 -30.74 -4.80 5.13
N PHE A 130 -30.23 -5.33 6.25
CA PHE A 130 -29.58 -6.64 6.30
C PHE A 130 -30.55 -7.79 6.62
N ASN A 131 -31.77 -7.49 7.08
CA ASN A 131 -32.69 -8.52 7.56
C ASN A 131 -33.06 -9.54 6.46
N HIS A 132 -33.08 -9.09 5.20
CA HIS A 132 -33.46 -9.89 4.03
C HIS A 132 -32.26 -10.59 3.35
N LEU A 133 -31.03 -10.27 3.77
CA LEU A 133 -29.81 -10.79 3.14
C LEU A 133 -29.29 -11.99 3.94
N SER A 134 -28.61 -12.92 3.25
CA SER A 134 -27.87 -13.97 3.96
C SER A 134 -26.67 -13.36 4.67
N LYS A 135 -26.24 -13.99 5.76
CA LYS A 135 -25.10 -13.51 6.55
C LYS A 135 -23.85 -13.37 5.71
N GLU A 136 -23.61 -14.33 4.83
CA GLU A 136 -22.44 -14.39 3.96
C GLU A 136 -22.34 -13.12 3.11
N SER A 137 -23.47 -12.60 2.62
CA SER A 137 -23.55 -11.42 1.77
C SER A 137 -23.07 -10.12 2.42
N TYR A 138 -23.18 -9.99 3.75
CA TYR A 138 -22.75 -8.78 4.48
C TYR A 138 -21.68 -9.05 5.54
N SER A 139 -21.21 -10.29 5.65
CA SER A 139 -20.19 -10.69 6.64
C SER A 139 -18.88 -9.91 6.47
N LEU A 140 -18.47 -9.66 5.22
CA LEU A 140 -17.30 -8.84 4.91
C LEU A 140 -17.44 -7.44 5.54
N LEU A 141 -18.58 -6.78 5.34
CA LEU A 141 -18.86 -5.45 5.89
C LEU A 141 -18.86 -5.44 7.44
N LEU A 142 -19.37 -6.49 8.07
CA LEU A 142 -19.43 -6.56 9.54
C LEU A 142 -18.08 -6.79 10.20
N TYR A 143 -17.23 -7.61 9.59
CA TYR A 143 -15.99 -8.06 10.21
C TYR A 143 -14.74 -7.38 9.66
N SER A 144 -14.81 -6.73 8.49
CA SER A 144 -13.64 -6.04 7.93
C SER A 144 -13.24 -4.83 8.76
N GLY A 145 -14.18 -4.18 9.48
CA GLY A 145 -13.93 -2.89 10.14
C GLY A 145 -13.46 -1.78 9.17
N VAL A 146 -13.47 -2.08 7.87
CA VAL A 146 -12.96 -1.31 6.76
C VAL A 146 -14.17 -1.10 5.87
N LEU A 147 -14.83 0.03 6.10
CA LEU A 147 -15.84 0.59 5.19
C LEU A 147 -15.18 1.28 3.98
N LEU A 148 -13.86 1.17 3.82
CA LEU A 148 -13.07 1.99 2.91
C LEU A 148 -11.88 1.20 2.36
N ASP A 149 -12.13 0.13 1.62
CA ASP A 149 -11.15 -0.37 0.65
C ASP A 149 -11.47 0.25 -0.72
N PHE A 150 -10.45 0.51 -1.53
CA PHE A 150 -10.51 1.28 -2.78
C PHE A 150 -11.64 0.82 -3.72
N GLU A 151 -11.80 -0.49 -3.91
CA GLU A 151 -12.88 -1.04 -4.73
C GLU A 151 -14.26 -0.92 -4.08
N GLN A 152 -14.34 -0.90 -2.74
CA GLN A 152 -15.60 -0.71 -2.02
C GLN A 152 -16.03 0.75 -2.00
N ILE A 153 -15.10 1.71 -1.92
CA ILE A 153 -15.39 3.16 -2.04
C ILE A 153 -15.97 3.46 -3.41
N ASN A 154 -15.28 3.07 -4.48
CA ASN A 154 -15.74 3.34 -5.84
C ASN A 154 -17.14 2.72 -6.07
N ASN A 155 -17.36 1.49 -5.60
CA ASN A 155 -18.68 0.87 -5.70
C ASN A 155 -19.76 1.58 -4.85
N ILE A 156 -19.42 2.15 -3.69
CA ILE A 156 -20.36 2.91 -2.86
C ILE A 156 -20.67 4.26 -3.50
N GLU A 157 -19.67 4.97 -4.01
CA GLU A 157 -19.83 6.26 -4.69
C GLU A 157 -20.68 6.13 -5.95
N GLU A 158 -20.33 5.18 -6.83
CA GLU A 158 -21.04 4.94 -8.09
C GLU A 158 -22.47 4.42 -7.89
N ASN A 159 -22.69 3.49 -6.94
CA ASN A 159 -23.97 2.78 -6.86
C ASN A 159 -24.93 3.30 -5.78
N TYR A 160 -24.46 4.10 -4.82
CA TYR A 160 -25.28 4.50 -3.66
C TYR A 160 -25.26 5.98 -3.33
N LEU A 161 -24.18 6.73 -3.62
CA LEU A 161 -24.10 8.16 -3.32
C LEU A 161 -24.38 9.06 -4.52
N GLU A 162 -24.54 8.50 -5.73
CA GLU A 162 -24.78 9.23 -6.99
C GLU A 162 -23.83 10.44 -7.15
N THR A 163 -22.59 10.30 -6.66
CA THR A 163 -21.54 11.33 -6.77
C THR A 163 -20.48 10.85 -7.76
N GLU A 164 -20.94 10.54 -8.97
CA GLU A 164 -20.79 11.36 -10.19
C GLU A 164 -21.94 11.05 -11.16
#